data_AF-A0A210R7A1-F1
#
_entry.id   AF-A0A210R7A1-F1
#
_cell.length_a   1.000
_cell.length_b   1.000
_cell.length_c   1.000
_cell.angle_alpha   90.00
_cell.angle_beta   90.00
_cell.angle_gamma   90.00
#
_symmetry.space_group_name_H-M   'P 1'
#
loop_
_entity.id
_entity.type
_entity.pdbx_description
1 polymer ?
#
loop_
_entity_poly.entity_id
_entity_poly.type
_entity_poly.pdbx_seq_one_letter_code
_entity_poly.pdbx_strand_id
1 'polypeptide(L)'
;MCDGNNREKCMGDSKNRRRDMCGSNNRERDMWDSNNRRKEMCCSNNREKWMCGSSNREKYMCGSNNRRKYMCCSNNREKCMCDSKNRRRNMCGSNNRENYICDSNNRRKEMCCSNNREKCMCGSINRRKYMCCSNNREKYMCGSYNIQK
;
A
#
# COMPACT_ATOMS: atom_id res chain seq x y z
N MET A 1 15.91 -4.23 10.79
CA MET A 1 15.14 -5.49 10.76
C MET A 1 14.29 -5.46 12.01
N CYS A 2 12.97 -5.31 11.87
CA CYS A 2 12.04 -5.53 13.00
C CYS A 2 11.67 -7.04 12.89
N ASP A 3 12.29 -7.88 13.73
CA ASP A 3 12.00 -9.31 13.86
C ASP A 3 11.23 -9.49 15.18
N GLY A 4 9.90 -9.49 15.13
CA GLY A 4 9.09 -9.47 16.34
C GLY A 4 7.91 -10.42 16.31
N ASN A 5 7.95 -11.39 17.23
CA ASN A 5 6.75 -12.10 17.61
C ASN A 5 5.85 -11.23 18.51
N ASN A 6 4.56 -11.26 18.21
CA ASN A 6 3.40 -10.81 19.01
C ASN A 6 2.92 -9.35 19.02
N ARG A 7 3.70 -8.31 18.71
CA ARG A 7 3.20 -6.94 18.37
C ARG A 7 4.36 -5.97 18.15
N GLU A 8 4.51 -5.43 16.95
CA GLU A 8 5.57 -4.45 16.65
C GLU A 8 5.00 -3.07 16.34
N LYS A 9 5.76 -2.05 16.74
CA LYS A 9 5.44 -0.65 16.51
C LYS A 9 6.73 0.10 16.19
N CYS A 10 7.11 0.16 14.92
CA CYS A 10 8.34 0.82 14.49
C CYS A 10 8.01 2.24 13.99
N MET A 11 8.63 3.27 14.57
CA MET A 11 8.51 4.68 14.13
C MET A 11 9.88 5.26 13.80
N GLY A 12 9.93 6.22 12.89
CA GLY A 12 11.10 7.07 12.75
C GLY A 12 11.15 7.85 11.44
N ASP A 13 12.25 8.55 11.24
CA ASP A 13 12.45 9.43 10.10
C ASP A 13 13.84 9.24 9.48
N SER A 14 13.96 9.47 8.18
CA SER A 14 15.25 9.36 7.49
C SER A 14 15.46 10.43 6.42
N LYS A 15 16.62 11.08 6.43
CA LYS A 15 16.95 12.09 5.41
C LYS A 15 17.32 11.47 4.05
N ASN A 16 17.76 10.20 4.03
CA ASN A 16 18.40 9.58 2.88
C ASN A 16 17.61 8.38 2.33
N ARG A 17 18.29 7.26 2.06
CA ARG A 17 17.66 6.04 1.55
C ARG A 17 17.39 5.10 2.71
N ARG A 18 16.14 4.68 2.83
CA ARG A 18 15.74 3.67 3.81
C ARG A 18 15.24 2.41 3.13
N ARG A 19 15.60 1.27 3.71
CA ARG A 19 15.16 -0.05 3.29
C ARG A 19 14.72 -0.81 4.53
N ASP A 20 13.45 -1.08 4.60
CA ASP A 20 12.84 -1.76 5.73
C ASP A 20 12.28 -3.09 5.27
N MET A 21 12.53 -4.11 6.09
CA MET A 21 11.87 -5.40 5.99
C MET A 21 11.30 -5.69 7.37
N CYS A 22 10.00 -5.96 7.39
CA CYS A 22 9.27 -6.24 8.61
C CYS A 22 8.41 -7.50 8.43
N GLY A 23 8.25 -8.27 9.50
CA GLY A 23 7.38 -9.45 9.47
C GLY A 23 6.88 -9.85 10.85
N SER A 24 5.58 -10.09 10.96
CA SER A 24 4.95 -10.45 12.21
C SER A 24 3.77 -11.38 12.04
N ASN A 25 3.54 -12.19 13.06
CA ASN A 25 2.42 -13.12 13.08
C ASN A 25 1.09 -12.45 13.47
N ASN A 26 1.11 -11.29 14.12
CA ASN A 26 -0.08 -10.79 14.82
C ASN A 26 -0.46 -9.33 14.53
N ARG A 27 0.29 -8.33 15.02
CA ARG A 27 -0.03 -6.93 14.71
C ARG A 27 1.21 -6.08 14.52
N GLU A 28 1.23 -5.35 13.41
CA GLU A 28 2.23 -4.34 13.09
C GLU A 28 1.59 -2.96 12.97
N ARG A 29 2.31 -1.95 13.47
CA ARG A 29 1.96 -0.55 13.26
C ARG A 29 3.19 0.32 13.10
N ASP A 30 3.39 0.76 11.88
CA ASP A 30 4.58 1.54 11.58
C ASP A 30 4.21 2.87 10.94
N MET A 31 5.03 3.86 11.30
CA MET A 31 4.90 5.23 10.84
C MET A 31 6.28 5.78 10.52
N TRP A 32 6.44 6.28 9.31
CA TRP A 32 7.75 6.73 8.86
C TRP A 32 7.70 7.78 7.78
N ASP A 33 8.59 8.76 7.89
CA ASP A 33 8.80 9.78 6.86
C ASP A 33 10.23 9.73 6.30
N SER A 34 10.39 10.13 5.05
CA SER A 34 11.69 10.12 4.40
C SER A 34 11.85 11.15 3.28
N ASN A 35 12.90 11.96 3.33
CA ASN A 35 13.09 13.02 2.33
C ASN A 35 13.43 12.47 0.93
N ASN A 36 14.04 11.29 0.83
CA ASN A 36 14.67 10.85 -0.41
C ASN A 36 14.11 9.56 -0.99
N ARG A 37 14.52 8.38 -0.52
CA ARG A 37 13.98 7.13 -1.10
C ARG A 37 13.66 6.16 -0.01
N ARG A 38 12.43 5.66 -0.03
CA ARG A 38 12.05 4.54 0.81
C ARG A 38 11.66 3.34 -0.02
N LYS A 39 12.16 2.20 0.43
CA LYS A 39 11.66 0.89 0.03
C LYS A 39 11.27 0.16 1.29
N GLU A 40 10.08 -0.38 1.31
CA GLU A 40 9.64 -1.19 2.43
C GLU A 40 8.94 -2.44 1.92
N MET A 41 9.26 -3.55 2.59
CA MET A 41 8.67 -4.84 2.33
C MET A 41 8.13 -5.41 3.64
N CYS A 42 6.83 -5.70 3.67
CA CYS A 42 6.16 -6.11 4.90
C CYS A 42 5.17 -7.25 4.67
N CYS A 43 5.18 -8.21 5.59
CA CYS A 43 4.34 -9.40 5.52
C CYS A 43 3.77 -9.72 6.91
N SER A 44 2.45 -9.81 7.04
CA SER A 44 1.83 -10.30 8.27
C SER A 44 0.73 -11.33 8.07
N ASN A 45 0.55 -12.17 9.09
CA ASN A 45 -0.54 -13.13 9.11
C ASN A 45 -1.89 -12.51 9.50
N ASN A 46 -1.92 -11.45 10.33
CA ASN A 46 -3.15 -11.05 10.99
C ASN A 46 -3.59 -9.59 10.75
N ARG A 47 -2.98 -8.58 11.37
CA ARG A 47 -3.38 -7.17 11.14
C ARG A 47 -2.19 -6.23 10.97
N GLU A 48 -2.26 -5.44 9.91
CA GLU A 48 -1.27 -4.39 9.65
C GLU A 48 -1.94 -3.02 9.55
N LYS A 49 -1.26 -2.01 10.12
CA LYS A 49 -1.56 -0.61 9.83
C LYS A 49 -0.27 0.15 9.54
N TRP A 50 -0.17 0.70 8.34
CA TRP A 50 1.00 1.45 7.89
C TRP A 50 0.61 2.88 7.53
N MET A 51 1.48 3.80 7.91
CA MET A 51 1.45 5.19 7.47
C MET A 51 2.84 5.58 7.02
N CYS A 52 2.96 6.10 5.80
CA CYS A 52 4.26 6.45 5.27
C CYS A 52 4.22 7.67 4.37
N GLY A 53 5.34 8.40 4.37
CA GLY A 53 5.54 9.60 3.58
C GLY A 53 6.93 9.67 2.97
N SER A 54 7.01 10.28 1.77
CA SER A 54 8.28 10.73 1.23
C SER A 54 8.19 11.94 0.32
N SER A 55 9.20 12.80 0.36
CA SER A 55 9.31 13.90 -0.60
C SER A 55 9.73 13.46 -2.01
N ASN A 56 10.35 12.29 -2.20
CA ASN A 56 10.92 11.94 -3.51
C ASN A 56 10.40 10.61 -4.08
N ARG A 57 10.79 9.46 -3.51
CA ARG A 57 10.33 8.16 -4.06
C ARG A 57 10.00 7.16 -3.00
N GLU A 58 8.87 6.53 -3.22
CA GLU A 58 8.36 5.47 -2.40
C GLU A 58 8.09 4.22 -3.21
N LYS A 59 8.52 3.09 -2.66
CA LYS A 59 8.19 1.76 -3.17
C LYS A 59 7.80 0.85 -2.02
N TYR A 60 6.57 0.37 -2.05
CA TYR A 60 6.05 -0.50 -1.02
C TYR A 60 5.59 -1.82 -1.61
N MET A 61 6.01 -2.91 -0.97
CA MET A 61 5.61 -4.27 -1.30
C MET A 61 5.08 -4.96 -0.06
N CYS A 62 3.87 -5.49 -0.13
CA CYS A 62 3.15 -5.69 1.12
C CYS A 62 2.03 -6.73 1.05
N GLY A 63 2.15 -7.80 1.84
CA GLY A 63 1.21 -8.93 1.83
C GLY A 63 0.59 -9.18 3.19
N SER A 64 -0.73 -9.45 3.24
CA SER A 64 -1.31 -9.99 4.48
C SER A 64 -2.39 -11.04 4.30
N ASN A 65 -2.48 -12.00 5.22
CA ASN A 65 -3.52 -13.01 5.16
C ASN A 65 -4.89 -12.45 5.60
N ASN A 66 -4.96 -11.58 6.62
CA ASN A 66 -6.23 -11.20 7.24
C ASN A 66 -6.69 -9.77 6.96
N ARG A 67 -6.15 -8.76 7.64
CA ARG A 67 -6.61 -7.38 7.50
C ARG A 67 -5.45 -6.43 7.30
N ARG A 68 -5.64 -5.50 6.37
CA ARG A 68 -4.66 -4.47 6.13
C ARG A 68 -5.28 -3.09 5.97
N LYS A 69 -4.66 -2.12 6.63
CA LYS A 69 -4.88 -0.70 6.37
C LYS A 69 -3.56 -0.04 6.01
N TYR A 70 -3.50 0.57 4.84
CA TYR A 70 -2.29 1.19 4.33
C TYR A 70 -2.58 2.62 3.91
N MET A 71 -1.72 3.55 4.31
CA MET A 71 -1.75 4.94 3.85
C MET A 71 -0.35 5.37 3.45
N CYS A 72 -0.22 5.96 2.27
CA CYS A 72 1.04 6.39 1.71
C CYS A 72 0.84 7.66 0.90
N CYS A 73 1.80 8.57 1.00
CA CYS A 73 1.80 9.81 0.24
C CYS A 73 3.22 10.16 -0.20
N SER A 74 3.41 10.52 -1.46
CA SER A 74 4.69 11.08 -1.91
C SER A 74 4.56 12.30 -2.81
N ASN A 75 5.46 13.27 -2.68
CA ASN A 75 5.46 14.42 -3.59
C ASN A 75 5.85 14.06 -5.03
N ASN A 76 6.73 13.08 -5.25
CA ASN A 76 7.30 12.84 -6.57
C ASN A 76 6.85 11.53 -7.22
N ARG A 77 7.13 10.38 -6.60
CA ARG A 77 6.72 9.09 -7.16
C ARG A 77 6.36 8.10 -6.08
N GLU A 78 5.15 7.59 -6.17
CA GLU A 78 4.70 6.46 -5.36
C GLU A 78 4.54 5.22 -6.24
N LYS A 79 5.05 4.08 -5.76
CA LYS A 79 4.72 2.77 -6.30
C LYS A 79 4.30 1.84 -5.17
N CYS A 80 3.06 1.40 -5.19
CA CYS A 80 2.53 0.48 -4.18
C CYS A 80 2.06 -0.80 -4.85
N MET A 81 2.63 -1.91 -4.36
CA MET A 81 2.27 -3.26 -4.76
C MET A 81 1.89 -4.05 -3.54
N CYS A 82 0.67 -4.58 -3.49
CA CYS A 82 0.24 -5.22 -2.26
C CYS A 82 -0.80 -6.29 -2.54
N ASP A 83 -0.91 -7.26 -1.64
CA ASP A 83 -1.88 -8.34 -1.74
C ASP A 83 -2.53 -8.67 -0.39
N SER A 84 -3.76 -9.15 -0.42
CA SER A 84 -4.40 -9.66 0.80
C SER A 84 -5.45 -10.74 0.56
N LYS A 85 -5.49 -11.81 1.37
CA LYS A 85 -6.56 -12.81 1.22
C LYS A 85 -7.93 -12.27 1.65
N ASN A 86 -8.02 -11.65 2.83
CA ASN A 86 -9.30 -11.26 3.41
C ASN A 86 -9.72 -9.80 3.16
N ARG A 87 -9.31 -8.84 3.99
CA ARG A 87 -9.80 -7.47 3.90
C ARG A 87 -8.68 -6.46 3.73
N ARG A 88 -8.91 -5.52 2.84
CA ARG A 88 -7.95 -4.46 2.60
C ARG A 88 -8.58 -3.10 2.38
N ARG A 89 -7.91 -2.10 2.97
CA ARG A 89 -8.20 -0.69 2.77
C ARG A 89 -6.91 0.06 2.52
N ASN A 90 -6.75 0.67 1.35
CA ASN A 90 -5.58 1.50 1.08
C ASN A 90 -5.99 2.87 0.58
N MET A 91 -5.18 3.84 0.94
CA MET A 91 -5.22 5.19 0.40
C MET A 91 -3.80 5.55 0.01
N CYS A 92 -3.61 5.84 -1.27
CA CYS A 92 -2.32 6.18 -1.85
C CYS A 92 -2.46 7.51 -2.58
N GLY A 93 -1.37 8.27 -2.68
CA GLY A 93 -1.46 9.58 -3.31
C GLY A 93 -0.11 10.20 -3.63
N SER A 94 -0.01 10.77 -4.83
CA SER A 94 1.21 11.48 -5.20
C SER A 94 0.97 12.70 -6.09
N ASN A 95 1.68 13.81 -5.83
CA ASN A 95 1.57 14.98 -6.71
C ASN A 95 2.01 14.67 -8.15
N ASN A 96 3.05 13.87 -8.36
CA ASN A 96 3.64 13.70 -9.69
C ASN A 96 3.30 12.38 -10.40
N ARG A 97 3.61 11.23 -9.80
CA ARG A 97 3.27 9.93 -10.42
C ARG A 97 2.91 8.89 -9.38
N GLU A 98 1.77 8.28 -9.56
CA GLU A 98 1.34 7.13 -8.78
C GLU A 98 1.22 5.89 -9.68
N ASN A 99 1.81 4.77 -9.23
CA ASN A 99 1.56 3.46 -9.82
C ASN A 99 1.13 2.49 -8.74
N TYR A 100 -0.07 1.97 -8.90
CA TYR A 100 -0.73 1.22 -7.86
C TYR A 100 -1.21 -0.11 -8.44
N ILE A 101 -0.70 -1.21 -7.90
CA ILE A 101 -1.01 -2.57 -8.37
C ILE A 101 -1.37 -3.40 -7.17
N CYS A 102 -2.52 -4.05 -7.19
CA CYS A 102 -2.83 -4.88 -6.05
C CYS A 102 -3.90 -5.90 -6.31
N ASP A 103 -3.96 -6.92 -5.44
CA ASP A 103 -5.00 -7.91 -5.44
C ASP A 103 -5.56 -8.25 -4.06
N SER A 104 -6.75 -8.85 -4.08
CA SER A 104 -7.35 -9.44 -2.90
C SER A 104 -8.33 -10.55 -3.25
N ASN A 105 -8.60 -11.48 -2.33
CA ASN A 105 -9.64 -12.49 -2.57
C ASN A 105 -11.01 -11.98 -2.09
N ASN A 106 -11.11 -11.43 -0.88
CA ASN A 106 -12.43 -11.20 -0.26
C ASN A 106 -13.00 -9.77 -0.38
N ARG A 107 -12.49 -8.79 0.39
CA ARG A 107 -13.05 -7.42 0.38
C ARG A 107 -11.97 -6.36 0.20
N ARG A 108 -12.21 -5.43 -0.73
CA ARG A 108 -11.30 -4.31 -1.01
C ARG A 108 -12.00 -2.96 -1.01
N LYS A 109 -11.35 -1.97 -0.42
CA LYS A 109 -11.68 -0.54 -0.55
C LYS A 109 -10.42 0.24 -0.86
N GLU A 110 -10.40 0.96 -1.96
CA GLU A 110 -9.22 1.70 -2.37
C GLU A 110 -9.52 3.07 -2.89
N MET A 111 -8.56 3.95 -2.63
CA MET A 111 -8.53 5.32 -3.07
C MET A 111 -7.10 5.62 -3.51
N CYS A 112 -6.93 6.03 -4.75
CA CYS A 112 -5.67 6.47 -5.33
C CYS A 112 -5.89 7.84 -5.95
N CYS A 113 -4.96 8.77 -5.73
CA CYS A 113 -5.11 10.14 -6.17
C CYS A 113 -3.77 10.72 -6.64
N SER A 114 -3.69 11.20 -7.87
CA SER A 114 -2.48 11.89 -8.33
C SER A 114 -2.75 13.19 -9.08
N ASN A 115 -2.03 14.29 -8.78
CA ASN A 115 -2.24 15.52 -9.57
C ASN A 115 -1.81 15.37 -11.04
N ASN A 116 -0.81 14.52 -11.34
CA ASN A 116 -0.19 14.48 -12.66
C ASN A 116 -0.42 13.18 -13.44
N ARG A 117 -0.08 12.02 -12.88
CA ARG A 117 -0.24 10.75 -13.58
C ARG A 117 -0.57 9.64 -12.61
N GLU A 118 -1.66 8.95 -12.88
CA GLU A 118 -2.08 7.77 -12.14
C GLU A 118 -2.13 6.55 -13.05
N LYS A 119 -1.58 5.43 -12.56
CA LYS A 119 -1.83 4.11 -13.12
C LYS A 119 -2.29 3.16 -12.02
N CYS A 120 -3.48 2.60 -12.20
CA CYS A 120 -4.09 1.71 -11.23
C CYS A 120 -4.48 0.39 -11.89
N MET A 121 -4.00 -0.71 -11.31
CA MET A 121 -4.31 -2.08 -11.72
C MET A 121 -4.79 -2.88 -10.51
N CYS A 122 -5.99 -3.44 -10.61
CA CYS A 122 -6.61 -4.07 -9.45
C CYS A 122 -7.58 -5.22 -9.80
N GLY A 123 -7.43 -6.40 -9.21
CA GLY A 123 -8.31 -7.57 -9.51
C GLY A 123 -9.64 -7.56 -8.74
N SER A 124 -10.13 -8.72 -8.27
CA SER A 124 -11.55 -9.11 -7.97
C SER A 124 -11.62 -10.60 -7.78
N ILE A 125 -11.78 -11.14 -6.56
CA ILE A 125 -12.67 -12.33 -6.46
C ILE A 125 -14.05 -11.87 -5.97
N ASN A 126 -14.22 -11.46 -4.71
CA ASN A 126 -15.58 -11.20 -4.17
C ASN A 126 -16.08 -9.75 -4.27
N ARG A 127 -15.71 -8.87 -3.32
CA ARG A 127 -16.34 -7.53 -3.17
C ARG A 127 -15.36 -6.38 -3.22
N ARG A 128 -15.67 -5.34 -3.99
CA ARG A 128 -14.76 -4.22 -4.20
C ARG A 128 -15.41 -2.85 -4.33
N LYS A 129 -14.66 -1.83 -3.92
CA LYS A 129 -14.96 -0.41 -4.12
C LYS A 129 -13.65 0.33 -4.40
N TYR A 130 -13.58 1.00 -5.53
CA TYR A 130 -12.40 1.73 -6.00
C TYR A 130 -12.76 3.17 -6.31
N MET A 131 -11.81 4.05 -6.06
CA MET A 131 -11.85 5.44 -6.46
C MET A 131 -10.44 5.82 -6.89
N CYS A 132 -10.30 6.23 -8.14
CA CYS A 132 -9.04 6.67 -8.75
C CYS A 132 -9.30 8.04 -9.34
N CYS A 133 -8.40 8.99 -9.09
CA CYS A 133 -8.59 10.39 -9.50
C CYS A 133 -7.25 11.05 -9.82
N SER A 134 -7.12 11.57 -11.03
CA SER A 134 -6.02 12.40 -11.47
C SER A 134 -6.48 13.61 -12.25
N ASN A 135 -5.84 14.74 -11.98
CA ASN A 135 -6.17 15.98 -12.68
C ASN A 135 -5.70 15.99 -14.14
N ASN A 136 -4.72 15.13 -14.49
CA ASN A 136 -4.03 15.21 -15.78
C ASN A 136 -4.09 13.94 -16.61
N ARG A 137 -3.61 12.78 -16.11
CA ARG A 137 -3.61 11.53 -16.88
C ARG A 137 -3.89 10.32 -16.01
N GLU A 138 -4.86 9.52 -16.42
CA GLU A 138 -5.21 8.27 -15.76
C GLU A 138 -5.10 7.08 -16.71
N LYS A 139 -4.67 5.94 -16.15
CA LYS A 139 -4.92 4.62 -16.74
C LYS A 139 -5.42 3.68 -15.65
N TYR A 140 -6.61 3.14 -15.85
CA TYR A 140 -7.24 2.23 -14.89
C TYR A 140 -7.56 0.90 -15.56
N MET A 141 -7.12 -0.20 -14.97
CA MET A 141 -7.54 -1.55 -15.35
C MET A 141 -8.02 -2.31 -14.12
N CYS A 142 -9.27 -2.77 -14.16
CA CYS A 142 -9.85 -3.57 -13.10
C CYS A 142 -10.44 -4.87 -13.65
N GLY A 143 -10.04 -6.00 -13.08
CA GLY A 143 -10.59 -7.31 -13.41
C GLY A 143 -11.37 -7.87 -12.23
N SER A 144 -12.44 -8.64 -12.45
CA SER A 144 -13.12 -9.34 -11.35
C SER A 144 -13.69 -10.67 -11.76
N TYR A 145 -13.47 -11.69 -10.92
CA TYR A 145 -14.01 -13.03 -11.08
C TYR A 145 -14.91 -13.36 -9.90
N ASN A 146 -16.22 -13.26 -10.08
CA ASN A 146 -17.17 -13.76 -9.09
C ASN A 146 -17.21 -15.30 -9.18
N ILE A 147 -16.77 -15.99 -8.15
CA ILE A 147 -17.10 -17.41 -7.97
C ILE A 147 -18.52 -17.43 -7.39
N GLN A 148 -19.53 -17.35 -8.25
CA GLN A 148 -20.89 -17.73 -7.85
C GLN A 148 -20.87 -19.25 -7.68
N LYS A 149 -21.03 -19.71 -6.44
CA LYS A 149 -21.55 -21.04 -6.16
C LYS A 149 -23.07 -20.96 -6.21
#